data_AF-A0A128EKQ8-F1
#
_entry.id   AF-A0A128EKQ8-F1
#
_cell.length_a   1.000
_cell.length_b   1.000
_cell.length_c   1.000
_cell.angle_alpha   90.00
_cell.angle_beta   90.00
_cell.angle_gamma   90.00
#
_symmetry.space_group_name_H-M   'P 1'
#
loop_
_entity.id
_entity.type
_entity.pdbx_description
1 polymer ?
#
loop_
_entity_poly.entity_id
_entity_poly.type
_entity_poly.pdbx_seq_one_letter_code
_entity_poly.pdbx_strand_id
1 'polypeptide(L)'
;MYDERPKNDFFTKVFIRLGIKVFIKNKINIYYNNILENSLKLDYVFIISPESITVEIINKFKDKNPNLKIIIYMWDSIKNKKNALPLINLADKSFTFDDGDLLIREDIEFLPLFYTKNYSDIFENTKFKYDISFIGTIHSDRYEIAKKIEKEANKAGLKTLFFFYSPSKILFFIQKILYSKFRKIPYRDVSFKSMLSSEIINIFYNSKVILDINHPK
;
A
#
# COMPACT_ATOMS: atom_id res chain seq x y z
N MET A 1 6.28 -5.39 17.70
CA MET A 1 5.52 -4.98 16.49
C MET A 1 4.66 -6.15 16.07
N TYR A 2 3.39 -5.91 15.79
CA TYR A 2 2.43 -6.93 15.36
C TYR A 2 1.89 -6.55 13.98
N ASP A 3 1.47 -7.54 13.19
CA ASP A 3 0.71 -7.26 11.97
C ASP A 3 -0.66 -6.68 12.37
N GLU A 4 -1.16 -5.70 11.63
CA GLU A 4 -2.49 -5.16 11.89
C GLU A 4 -3.56 -6.22 11.61
N ARG A 5 -3.30 -7.17 10.70
CA ARG A 5 -4.23 -8.25 10.37
C ARG A 5 -3.89 -9.51 11.16
N PRO A 6 -4.90 -10.29 11.56
CA PRO A 6 -4.68 -11.57 12.25
C PRO A 6 -3.95 -12.59 11.37
N LYS A 7 -4.06 -12.47 10.04
CA LYS A 7 -3.37 -13.33 9.07
C LYS A 7 -3.28 -12.68 7.69
N ASN A 8 -2.25 -13.03 6.94
CA ASN A 8 -1.99 -12.53 5.58
C ASN A 8 -2.47 -13.43 4.44
N ASP A 9 -3.33 -14.42 4.72
CA ASP A 9 -3.91 -15.30 3.70
C ASP A 9 -4.95 -14.58 2.82
N PHE A 10 -5.25 -15.19 1.68
CA PHE A 10 -6.17 -14.64 0.68
C PHE A 10 -7.57 -14.36 1.26
N PHE A 11 -8.17 -15.31 1.97
CA PHE A 11 -9.53 -15.17 2.48
C PHE A 11 -9.64 -14.09 3.55
N THR A 12 -8.70 -14.05 4.50
CA THR A 12 -8.65 -13.00 5.53
C THR A 12 -8.57 -11.62 4.89
N LYS A 13 -7.68 -11.42 3.90
CA LYS A 13 -7.58 -10.15 3.16
C LYS A 13 -8.87 -9.79 2.42
N VAL A 14 -9.52 -10.75 1.77
CA VAL A 14 -10.78 -10.53 1.05
C VAL A 14 -11.89 -10.10 2.00
N PHE A 15 -12.11 -10.83 3.11
CA PHE A 15 -13.17 -10.48 4.06
C PHE A 15 -12.96 -9.11 4.70
N ILE A 16 -11.72 -8.75 5.03
CA ILE A 16 -11.38 -7.42 5.55
C ILE A 16 -11.70 -6.33 4.50
N ARG A 17 -11.22 -6.50 3.27
CA ARG A 17 -11.36 -5.49 2.19
C ARG A 17 -12.79 -5.31 1.72
N LEU A 18 -13.61 -6.37 1.73
CA LEU A 18 -15.04 -6.28 1.42
C LEU A 18 -15.88 -5.77 2.60
N GLY A 19 -15.26 -5.51 3.76
CA GLY A 19 -15.98 -5.09 4.96
C GLY A 19 -16.81 -6.19 5.62
N ILE A 20 -16.70 -7.45 5.16
CA ILE A 20 -17.47 -8.60 5.66
C ILE A 20 -16.74 -9.25 6.84
N LYS A 21 -16.36 -8.42 7.83
CA LYS A 21 -15.57 -8.85 8.98
C LYS A 21 -16.30 -9.86 9.89
N VAL A 22 -17.63 -10.00 9.76
CA VAL A 22 -18.42 -10.96 10.56
C VAL A 22 -17.86 -12.39 10.48
N PHE A 23 -17.36 -12.81 9.31
CA PHE A 23 -16.79 -14.15 9.10
C PHE A 23 -15.41 -14.36 9.75
N ILE A 24 -14.74 -13.28 10.14
CA ILE A 24 -13.42 -13.32 10.76
C ILE A 24 -13.38 -12.61 12.12
N LYS A 25 -14.53 -12.19 12.66
CA LYS A 25 -14.64 -11.43 13.92
C LYS A 25 -13.96 -12.17 15.06
N ASN A 26 -14.24 -13.47 15.21
CA ASN A 26 -13.62 -14.29 16.26
C ASN A 26 -12.10 -14.38 16.09
N LYS A 27 -11.60 -14.50 14.85
CA LYS A 27 -10.15 -14.53 14.58
C LYS A 27 -9.48 -13.20 14.95
N ILE A 28 -10.11 -12.08 14.59
CA ILE A 28 -9.63 -10.73 14.96
C ILE A 28 -9.60 -10.60 16.49
N ASN A 29 -10.69 -10.96 17.17
CA ASN A 29 -10.79 -10.86 18.62
C ASN A 29 -9.75 -11.71 19.35
N ILE A 30 -9.58 -12.98 18.96
CA ILE A 30 -8.56 -13.87 19.55
C ILE A 30 -7.17 -13.28 19.33
N TYR A 31 -6.87 -12.82 18.11
CA TYR A 31 -5.57 -12.24 17.77
C TYR A 31 -5.23 -11.04 18.67
N TYR A 32 -6.14 -10.07 18.77
CA TYR A 32 -5.90 -8.86 19.55
C TYR A 32 -5.97 -9.09 21.06
N ASN A 33 -6.81 -10.01 21.55
CA ASN A 33 -6.79 -10.40 22.96
C ASN A 33 -5.45 -11.03 23.33
N ASN A 34 -4.89 -11.90 22.48
CA ASN A 34 -3.57 -12.48 22.71
C ASN A 34 -2.48 -11.40 22.75
N ILE A 35 -2.53 -10.39 21.88
CA ILE A 35 -1.61 -9.24 21.94
C ILE A 35 -1.76 -8.51 23.27
N LEU A 36 -3.01 -8.23 23.67
CA LEU A 36 -3.30 -7.50 24.90
C LEU A 36 -2.83 -8.27 26.14
N GLU A 37 -3.04 -9.58 26.20
CA GLU A 37 -2.60 -10.46 27.29
C GLU A 37 -1.07 -10.52 27.42
N ASN A 38 -0.36 -10.60 26.29
CA ASN A 38 1.11 -10.65 26.26
C ASN A 38 1.78 -9.28 26.45
N SER A 39 1.01 -8.19 26.43
CA SER A 39 1.52 -6.84 26.62
C SER A 39 1.43 -6.44 28.09
N LEU A 40 2.59 -6.16 28.71
CA LEU A 40 2.67 -5.57 30.04
C LEU A 40 2.69 -4.04 29.90
N LYS A 41 1.67 -3.39 30.46
CA LYS A 41 1.50 -1.93 30.61
C LYS A 41 1.92 -1.10 29.39
N LEU A 42 0.94 -0.74 28.57
CA LEU A 42 1.15 0.05 27.35
C LEU A 42 0.93 1.54 27.61
N ASP A 43 1.94 2.37 27.36
CA ASP A 43 1.79 3.82 27.35
C ASP A 43 1.31 4.33 25.98
N TYR A 44 1.69 3.64 24.89
CA TYR A 44 1.31 3.99 23.52
C TYR A 44 0.91 2.77 22.71
N VAL A 45 -0.10 2.94 21.85
CA VAL A 45 -0.43 2.03 20.76
C VAL A 45 -0.43 2.84 19.47
N PHE A 46 0.48 2.49 18.57
CA PHE A 46 0.59 3.10 17.26
C PHE A 46 0.01 2.18 16.19
N ILE A 47 -0.99 2.66 15.47
CA ILE A 47 -1.74 1.89 14.47
C ILE A 47 -1.50 2.53 13.09
N ILE A 48 -0.89 1.77 12.20
CA ILE A 48 -0.65 2.19 10.82
C ILE A 48 -1.77 1.64 9.95
N SER A 49 -2.60 2.53 9.41
CA SER A 49 -3.65 2.26 8.42
C SER A 49 -4.55 1.08 8.75
N PRO A 50 -5.36 1.22 9.81
CA PRO A 50 -6.19 0.14 10.33
C PRO A 50 -7.06 -0.49 9.23
N GLU A 51 -7.02 -1.83 9.12
CA GLU A 51 -7.87 -2.61 8.23
C GLU A 51 -8.79 -3.53 9.02
N SER A 52 -8.30 -4.17 10.09
CA SER A 52 -8.96 -5.23 10.83
C SER A 52 -9.42 -4.81 12.23
N ILE A 53 -8.63 -4.03 12.97
CA ILE A 53 -8.92 -3.60 14.35
C ILE A 53 -10.28 -2.91 14.45
N THR A 54 -10.94 -3.04 15.60
CA THR A 54 -12.27 -2.48 15.86
C THR A 54 -12.24 -1.52 17.04
N VAL A 55 -13.27 -0.67 17.13
CA VAL A 55 -13.52 0.21 18.28
C VAL A 55 -13.57 -0.58 19.59
N GLU A 56 -14.24 -1.74 19.57
CA GLU A 56 -14.35 -2.60 20.75
C GLU A 56 -12.97 -3.07 21.25
N ILE A 57 -12.05 -3.36 20.33
CA ILE A 57 -10.69 -3.75 20.66
C ILE A 57 -9.92 -2.56 21.23
N ILE A 58 -9.95 -1.39 20.59
CA ILE A 58 -9.28 -0.18 21.11
C ILE A 58 -9.75 0.14 22.54
N ASN A 59 -11.05 0.04 22.80
CA ASN A 59 -11.59 0.27 24.13
C ASN A 59 -11.03 -0.74 25.16
N LYS A 60 -10.93 -2.03 24.82
CA LYS A 60 -10.26 -3.01 25.71
C LYS A 60 -8.80 -2.67 26.01
N PHE A 61 -8.08 -2.14 25.03
CA PHE A 61 -6.71 -1.68 25.23
C PHE A 61 -6.66 -0.52 26.24
N LYS A 62 -7.58 0.44 26.14
CA LYS A 62 -7.72 1.57 27.07
C LYS A 62 -8.18 1.12 28.47
N ASP A 63 -9.13 0.21 28.56
CA ASP A 63 -9.65 -0.31 29.84
C ASP A 63 -8.54 -1.01 30.64
N LYS A 64 -7.67 -1.78 29.97
CA LYS A 64 -6.51 -2.43 30.60
C LYS A 64 -5.39 -1.44 30.94
N ASN A 65 -5.31 -0.31 30.23
CA ASN A 65 -4.22 0.66 30.35
C ASN A 65 -4.81 2.09 30.41
N PRO A 66 -5.23 2.59 31.59
CA PRO A 66 -5.98 3.85 31.72
C PRO A 66 -5.28 5.10 31.16
N ASN A 67 -3.94 5.09 31.09
CA ASN A 67 -3.15 6.20 30.56
C ASN A 67 -2.70 6.00 29.10
N LEU A 68 -3.21 4.97 28.42
CA LEU A 68 -2.80 4.61 27.07
C LEU A 68 -3.12 5.71 26.07
N LYS A 69 -2.12 6.07 25.26
CA LYS A 69 -2.24 6.96 24.11
C LYS A 69 -2.37 6.17 22.82
N ILE A 70 -3.43 6.43 22.07
CA ILE A 70 -3.67 5.86 20.75
C ILE A 70 -3.21 6.84 19.69
N ILE A 71 -2.30 6.40 18.83
CA ILE A 71 -1.85 7.18 17.68
C ILE A 71 -2.21 6.41 16.41
N ILE A 72 -2.90 7.04 15.48
CA ILE A 72 -3.27 6.45 14.19
C ILE A 72 -2.56 7.20 13.07
N TYR A 73 -1.92 6.48 12.15
CA TYR A 73 -1.36 7.05 10.94
C TYR A 73 -1.95 6.38 9.70
N MET A 74 -2.61 7.18 8.85
CA MET A 74 -3.21 6.77 7.59
C MET A 74 -2.21 6.98 6.44
N TRP A 75 -1.71 5.89 5.88
CA TRP A 75 -0.88 5.84 4.65
C TRP A 75 -1.72 5.65 3.37
N ASP A 76 -3.04 5.61 3.50
CA ASP A 76 -4.03 5.48 2.43
C ASP A 76 -5.20 6.39 2.82
N SER A 77 -5.89 6.97 1.83
CA SER A 77 -6.91 7.99 2.06
C SER A 77 -8.03 7.43 2.95
N ILE A 78 -8.54 8.23 3.89
CA ILE A 78 -9.64 7.82 4.79
C ILE A 78 -10.87 7.39 3.99
N LYS A 79 -11.14 8.03 2.84
CA LYS A 79 -12.23 7.63 1.92
C LYS A 79 -12.15 6.16 1.47
N ASN A 80 -10.95 5.60 1.34
CA ASN A 80 -10.72 4.19 0.96
C ASN A 80 -10.90 3.23 2.14
N LYS A 81 -10.92 3.78 3.37
CA LYS A 81 -10.95 3.05 4.64
C LYS A 81 -12.11 3.56 5.49
N LYS A 82 -13.34 3.40 5.02
CA LYS A 82 -14.56 3.89 5.72
C LYS A 82 -14.65 3.51 7.20
N ASN A 83 -14.07 2.37 7.60
CA ASN A 83 -14.04 1.90 8.98
C ASN A 83 -12.95 2.56 9.85
N ALA A 84 -12.07 3.38 9.29
CA ALA A 84 -11.02 4.08 10.01
C ALA A 84 -11.55 5.27 10.80
N LEU A 85 -12.58 5.97 10.29
CA LEU A 85 -13.10 7.18 10.93
C LEU A 85 -13.60 6.96 12.38
N PRO A 86 -14.35 5.89 12.70
CA PRO A 86 -14.70 5.59 14.09
C PRO A 86 -13.48 5.31 15.00
N LEU A 87 -12.38 4.79 14.44
CA LEU A 87 -11.15 4.54 15.20
C LEU A 87 -10.38 5.84 15.44
N ILE A 88 -10.34 6.72 14.44
CA ILE A 88 -9.75 8.07 14.53
C ILE A 88 -10.40 8.87 15.66
N ASN A 89 -11.73 8.77 15.82
CA ASN A 89 -12.44 9.42 16.94
C ASN A 89 -11.98 8.98 18.34
N LEU A 90 -11.30 7.83 18.44
CA LEU A 90 -10.76 7.32 19.70
C LEU A 90 -9.26 7.60 19.84
N ALA A 91 -8.61 8.15 18.81
CA ALA A 91 -7.19 8.42 18.83
C ALA A 91 -6.89 9.69 19.63
N ASP A 92 -5.77 9.67 20.37
CA ASP A 92 -5.21 10.88 20.99
C ASP A 92 -4.51 11.74 19.93
N LYS A 93 -3.96 11.10 18.89
CA LYS A 93 -3.43 11.77 17.68
C LYS A 93 -3.76 10.97 16.44
N SER A 94 -4.10 11.68 15.36
CA SER A 94 -4.33 11.08 14.06
C SER A 94 -3.56 11.81 12.97
N PHE A 95 -2.93 11.05 12.09
CA PHE A 95 -2.11 11.56 11.01
C PHE A 95 -2.58 11.00 9.67
N THR A 96 -2.46 11.77 8.60
CA THR A 96 -2.75 11.33 7.22
C THR A 96 -1.70 11.81 6.23
N PHE A 97 -1.43 11.01 5.20
CA PHE A 97 -0.61 11.42 4.06
C PHE A 97 -1.41 12.12 2.95
N ASP A 98 -2.74 12.01 2.94
CA ASP A 98 -3.63 12.62 1.94
C ASP A 98 -4.15 13.95 2.49
N ASP A 99 -3.71 15.06 1.90
CA ASP A 99 -4.12 16.41 2.32
C ASP A 99 -5.63 16.64 2.18
N GLY A 100 -6.30 15.93 1.28
CA GLY A 100 -7.74 15.95 1.14
C GLY A 100 -8.50 15.44 2.36
N ASP A 101 -7.87 14.59 3.19
CA ASP A 101 -8.47 14.08 4.42
C ASP A 101 -8.51 15.13 5.55
N LEU A 102 -7.74 16.23 5.45
CA LEU A 102 -7.77 17.33 6.41
C LEU A 102 -9.13 18.06 6.42
N LEU A 103 -9.89 17.96 5.33
CA LEU A 103 -11.24 18.51 5.23
C LEU A 103 -12.29 17.69 5.98
N ILE A 104 -11.94 16.47 6.42
CA ILE A 104 -12.87 15.57 7.11
C ILE A 104 -13.04 16.01 8.56
N ARG A 105 -11.94 16.35 9.25
CA ARG A 105 -11.90 16.82 10.64
C ARG A 105 -10.64 17.64 10.93
N GLU A 106 -10.76 18.61 11.83
CA GLU A 106 -9.66 19.52 12.22
C GLU A 106 -8.56 18.85 13.07
N ASP A 107 -8.84 17.71 13.72
CA ASP A 107 -7.90 16.97 14.58
C ASP A 107 -7.05 15.93 13.81
N ILE A 108 -7.17 15.91 12.48
CA ILE A 108 -6.32 15.12 11.60
C ILE A 108 -5.13 15.98 11.19
N GLU A 109 -3.92 15.54 11.53
CA GLU A 109 -2.67 16.22 11.19
C GLU A 109 -2.06 15.65 9.90
N PHE A 110 -1.49 16.49 9.04
CA PHE A 110 -0.78 16.01 7.85
C PHE A 110 0.61 15.45 8.22
N LEU A 111 0.90 14.24 7.74
CA LEU A 111 2.22 13.61 7.84
C LEU A 111 2.54 12.87 6.53
N PRO A 112 3.53 13.32 5.74
CA PRO A 112 3.83 12.71 4.45
C PRO A 112 4.36 11.28 4.61
N LEU A 113 4.25 10.49 3.54
CA LEU A 113 4.87 9.17 3.47
C LEU A 113 6.40 9.26 3.61
N PHE A 114 7.01 8.17 4.06
CA PHE A 114 8.46 8.04 4.21
C PHE A 114 9.06 7.21 3.08
N TYR A 115 10.35 7.41 2.82
CA TYR A 115 11.16 6.62 1.89
C TYR A 115 12.39 6.05 2.61
N THR A 116 12.96 4.97 2.08
CA THR A 116 14.16 4.37 2.68
C THR A 116 15.42 5.13 2.26
N LYS A 117 16.38 5.27 3.18
CA LYS A 117 17.64 6.00 2.94
C LYS A 117 18.41 5.46 1.74
N ASN A 118 18.27 4.19 1.38
CA ASN A 118 18.92 3.62 0.19
C ASN A 118 18.54 4.32 -1.13
N TYR A 119 17.45 5.10 -1.17
CA TYR A 119 17.09 5.92 -2.32
C TYR A 119 17.72 7.33 -2.30
N SER A 120 18.31 7.79 -1.19
CA SER A 120 18.96 9.12 -1.12
C SER A 120 20.27 9.21 -1.87
N ASP A 121 20.97 8.08 -2.03
CA ASP A 121 22.33 8.08 -2.58
C ASP A 121 22.32 8.01 -4.12
N ILE A 122 21.15 8.19 -4.75
CA ILE A 122 20.94 8.04 -6.20
C ILE A 122 21.35 9.30 -7.00
N PHE A 123 21.43 10.46 -6.37
CA PHE A 123 21.54 11.75 -7.07
C PHE A 123 22.92 12.08 -7.67
N GLU A 124 23.95 11.27 -7.43
CA GLU A 124 25.31 11.56 -7.90
C GLU A 124 25.62 11.00 -9.30
N ASN A 125 24.71 10.22 -9.90
CA ASN A 125 24.99 9.60 -11.18
C ASN A 125 24.78 10.56 -12.37
N THR A 126 25.77 10.62 -13.25
CA THR A 126 25.72 11.38 -14.53
C THR A 126 25.70 10.48 -15.76
N LYS A 127 25.90 9.16 -15.57
CA LYS A 127 25.93 8.16 -16.65
C LYS A 127 24.75 7.21 -16.50
N PHE A 128 23.70 7.44 -17.27
CA PHE A 128 22.49 6.64 -17.25
C PHE A 128 22.50 5.54 -18.32
N LYS A 129 22.07 4.34 -17.94
CA LYS A 129 21.86 3.21 -18.87
C LYS A 129 20.52 3.35 -19.60
N TYR A 130 19.52 3.91 -18.93
CA TYR A 130 18.17 4.10 -19.42
C TYR A 130 17.81 5.59 -19.42
N ASP A 131 17.20 6.04 -20.50
CA ASP A 131 16.59 7.37 -20.55
C ASP A 131 15.29 7.39 -19.73
N ILE A 132 14.50 6.31 -19.79
CA ILE A 132 13.24 6.16 -19.07
C ILE A 132 13.15 4.75 -18.48
N SER A 133 12.84 4.66 -17.19
CA SER A 133 12.40 3.41 -16.58
C SER A 133 11.00 3.48 -16.01
N PHE A 134 10.28 2.37 -16.06
CA PHE A 134 9.00 2.15 -15.43
C PHE A 134 9.02 0.78 -14.74
N ILE A 135 8.64 0.74 -13.47
CA ILE A 135 8.49 -0.50 -12.70
C ILE A 135 7.15 -0.41 -11.98
N GLY A 136 6.21 -1.28 -12.33
CA GLY A 136 4.88 -1.21 -11.72
C GLY A 136 4.07 -2.49 -11.80
N THR A 137 3.19 -2.67 -10.81
CA THR A 137 2.16 -3.71 -10.85
C THR A 137 1.12 -3.34 -11.89
N ILE A 138 0.73 -4.32 -12.73
CA ILE A 138 -0.33 -4.17 -13.71
C ILE A 138 -1.64 -3.94 -12.98
N HIS A 139 -2.23 -2.76 -13.22
CA HIS A 139 -3.50 -2.36 -12.64
C HIS A 139 -4.21 -1.38 -13.58
N SER A 140 -5.53 -1.48 -13.69
CA SER A 140 -6.37 -0.56 -14.49
C SER A 140 -5.87 -0.36 -15.94
N ASP A 141 -5.55 0.87 -16.34
CA ASP A 141 -4.99 1.29 -17.64
C ASP A 141 -3.48 1.55 -17.60
N ARG A 142 -2.83 1.33 -16.45
CA ARG A 142 -1.39 1.59 -16.28
C ARG A 142 -0.55 0.93 -17.37
N TYR A 143 -0.87 -0.31 -17.73
CA TYR A 143 -0.18 -1.03 -18.80
C TYR A 143 -0.33 -0.32 -20.16
N GLU A 144 -1.54 0.08 -20.52
CA GLU A 144 -1.80 0.72 -21.81
C GLU A 144 -1.07 2.07 -21.92
N ILE A 145 -1.11 2.89 -20.88
CA ILE A 145 -0.45 4.19 -20.83
C ILE A 145 1.07 4.00 -20.91
N ALA A 146 1.63 3.11 -20.08
CA ALA A 146 3.06 2.83 -20.07
C ALA A 146 3.55 2.32 -21.43
N LYS A 147 2.84 1.38 -22.09
CA LYS A 147 3.21 0.88 -23.42
C LYS A 147 3.12 1.94 -24.51
N LYS A 148 2.19 2.90 -24.41
CA LYS A 148 2.13 4.03 -25.35
C LYS A 148 3.37 4.91 -25.20
N ILE A 149 3.74 5.25 -23.96
CA ILE A 149 4.95 6.05 -23.68
C ILE A 149 6.21 5.30 -24.14
N GLU A 150 6.34 4.01 -23.81
CA GLU A 150 7.45 3.17 -24.24
C GLU A 150 7.59 3.15 -25.77
N LYS A 151 6.47 3.03 -26.49
CA LYS A 151 6.47 3.02 -27.96
C LYS A 151 6.99 4.34 -28.54
N GLU A 152 6.51 5.48 -28.05
CA GLU A 152 6.95 6.79 -28.54
C GLU A 152 8.39 7.10 -28.14
N ALA A 153 8.82 6.71 -26.93
CA ALA A 153 10.20 6.83 -26.49
C ALA A 153 11.18 6.02 -27.37
N ASN A 154 10.83 4.77 -27.68
CA ASN A 154 11.64 3.94 -28.57
C ASN A 154 11.73 4.50 -29.99
N LYS A 155 10.63 5.07 -30.53
CA LYS A 155 10.66 5.76 -31.83
C LYS A 155 11.59 6.97 -31.84
N ALA A 156 11.70 7.67 -30.71
CA ALA A 156 12.63 8.77 -30.52
C ALA A 156 14.09 8.32 -30.26
N GLY A 157 14.38 7.00 -30.31
CA GLY A 157 15.71 6.46 -30.07
C GLY A 157 16.14 6.41 -28.61
N LEU A 158 15.20 6.60 -27.67
CA LEU A 158 15.48 6.55 -26.24
C LEU A 158 15.62 5.10 -25.75
N LYS A 159 16.55 4.87 -24.83
CA LYS A 159 16.75 3.57 -24.18
C LYS A 159 15.77 3.43 -23.02
N THR A 160 14.82 2.51 -23.14
CA THR A 160 13.77 2.33 -22.13
C THR A 160 13.88 1.01 -21.37
N LEU A 161 13.46 1.00 -20.10
CA LEU A 161 13.17 -0.23 -19.34
C LEU A 161 11.75 -0.17 -18.79
N PHE A 162 10.89 -1.09 -19.21
CA PHE A 162 9.52 -1.19 -18.71
C PHE A 162 9.29 -2.58 -18.10
N PHE A 163 9.02 -2.61 -16.80
CA PHE A 163 8.78 -3.84 -16.05
C PHE A 163 7.35 -3.86 -15.51
N PHE A 164 6.59 -4.85 -15.94
CA PHE A 164 5.21 -5.06 -15.52
C PHE A 164 5.10 -6.29 -14.62
N TYR A 165 4.64 -6.09 -13.39
CA TYR A 165 4.49 -7.15 -12.40
C TYR A 165 3.04 -7.56 -12.19
N SER A 166 2.79 -8.85 -12.01
CA SER A 166 1.54 -9.35 -11.43
C SER A 166 1.83 -10.38 -10.33
N PRO A 167 1.23 -10.24 -9.13
CA PRO A 167 1.55 -11.09 -8.00
C PRO A 167 1.02 -12.53 -8.12
N SER A 168 0.09 -12.79 -9.04
CA SER A 168 -0.50 -14.12 -9.20
C SER A 168 -0.90 -14.37 -10.64
N LYS A 169 -0.46 -15.51 -11.18
CA LYS A 169 -0.86 -16.01 -12.50
C LYS A 169 -2.36 -16.22 -12.58
N ILE A 170 -2.95 -16.80 -11.53
CA ILE A 170 -4.38 -17.08 -11.43
C ILE A 170 -5.16 -15.75 -11.43
N LEU A 171 -4.74 -14.80 -10.60
CA LEU A 171 -5.39 -13.47 -10.55
C LEU A 171 -5.29 -12.76 -11.89
N PHE A 172 -4.13 -12.78 -12.54
CA PHE A 172 -3.95 -12.20 -13.87
C PHE A 172 -4.88 -12.84 -14.89
N PHE A 173 -4.98 -14.18 -14.92
CA PHE A 173 -5.86 -14.89 -15.84
C PHE A 173 -7.34 -14.55 -15.60
N ILE A 174 -7.78 -14.52 -14.34
CA ILE A 174 -9.13 -14.08 -13.97
C ILE A 174 -9.37 -12.64 -14.47
N GLN A 175 -8.41 -11.73 -14.24
CA GLN A 175 -8.52 -10.35 -14.71
C GLN A 175 -8.57 -10.26 -16.25
N LYS A 176 -7.84 -11.11 -16.98
CA LYS A 176 -7.94 -11.19 -18.44
C LYS A 176 -9.35 -11.58 -18.90
N ILE A 177 -10.03 -12.48 -18.20
CA ILE A 177 -11.41 -12.86 -18.54
C ILE A 177 -12.37 -11.68 -18.25
N LEU A 178 -12.30 -11.15 -17.02
CA LEU A 178 -13.25 -10.18 -16.50
C LEU A 178 -13.09 -8.78 -17.11
N TYR A 179 -11.87 -8.32 -17.38
CA TYR A 179 -11.60 -6.94 -17.75
C TYR A 179 -11.04 -6.82 -19.17
N SER A 180 -11.73 -6.03 -20.01
CA SER A 180 -11.34 -5.80 -21.41
C SER A 180 -9.92 -5.24 -21.56
N LYS A 181 -9.51 -4.33 -20.66
CA LYS A 181 -8.15 -3.75 -20.63
C LYS A 181 -7.07 -4.83 -20.44
N PHE A 182 -7.34 -5.86 -19.63
CA PHE A 182 -6.40 -6.96 -19.36
C PHE A 182 -6.29 -7.97 -20.50
N ARG A 183 -7.36 -8.15 -21.32
CA ARG A 183 -7.34 -9.07 -22.47
C ARG A 183 -6.19 -8.79 -23.42
N LYS A 184 -5.89 -7.51 -23.66
CA LYS A 184 -4.86 -7.04 -24.59
C LYS A 184 -3.42 -7.19 -24.08
N ILE A 185 -3.23 -7.48 -22.79
CA ILE A 185 -1.90 -7.58 -22.18
C ILE A 185 -1.25 -8.92 -22.59
N PRO A 186 -0.15 -8.93 -23.34
CA PRO A 186 0.57 -10.15 -23.69
C PRO A 186 1.15 -10.80 -22.43
N TYR A 187 1.02 -12.12 -22.30
CA TYR A 187 1.56 -12.85 -21.15
C TYR A 187 3.08 -12.67 -21.02
N ARG A 188 3.80 -12.58 -22.15
CA ARG A 188 5.26 -12.39 -22.20
C ARG A 188 5.72 -11.04 -21.63
N ASP A 189 4.85 -10.04 -21.58
CA ASP A 189 5.17 -8.72 -21.04
C ASP A 189 5.06 -8.70 -19.51
N VAL A 190 4.52 -9.76 -18.89
CA VAL A 190 4.22 -9.81 -17.46
C VAL A 190 5.20 -10.70 -16.71
N SER A 191 5.90 -10.11 -15.74
CA SER A 191 6.63 -10.88 -14.74
C SER A 191 5.70 -11.26 -13.58
N PHE A 192 5.79 -12.53 -13.17
CA PHE A 192 5.15 -13.03 -11.94
C PHE A 192 6.13 -13.15 -10.78
N LYS A 193 7.40 -12.82 -11.01
CA LYS A 193 8.45 -12.72 -9.98
C LYS A 193 8.63 -11.25 -9.65
N SER A 194 8.47 -10.92 -8.36
CA SER A 194 8.75 -9.56 -7.89
C SER A 194 10.24 -9.27 -7.99
N MET A 195 10.56 -8.02 -8.30
CA MET A 195 11.93 -7.53 -8.33
C MET A 195 12.41 -7.26 -6.90
N LEU A 196 13.67 -7.56 -6.60
CA LEU A 196 14.26 -7.24 -5.30
C LEU A 196 14.42 -5.72 -5.17
N SER A 197 14.31 -5.19 -3.95
CA SER A 197 14.47 -3.75 -3.71
C SER A 197 15.82 -3.22 -4.22
N SER A 198 16.90 -4.01 -4.10
CA SER A 198 18.22 -3.66 -4.61
C SER A 198 18.27 -3.56 -6.14
N GLU A 199 17.54 -4.42 -6.85
CA GLU A 199 17.43 -4.38 -8.32
C GLU A 199 16.66 -3.12 -8.76
N ILE A 200 15.57 -2.78 -8.06
CA ILE A 200 14.79 -1.56 -8.31
C ILE A 200 15.67 -0.32 -8.11
N ILE A 201 16.38 -0.25 -6.98
CA ILE A 201 17.30 0.85 -6.67
C ILE A 201 18.37 0.98 -7.75
N ASN A 202 18.96 -0.14 -8.18
CA ASN A 202 19.96 -0.12 -9.24
C ASN A 202 19.39 0.36 -10.58
N ILE A 203 18.17 -0.02 -10.94
CA ILE A 203 17.52 0.49 -12.16
C ILE A 203 17.28 2.00 -12.04
N PHE A 204 16.74 2.46 -10.91
CA PHE A 204 16.49 3.89 -10.66
C PHE A 204 17.80 4.69 -10.70
N TYR A 205 18.86 4.18 -10.08
CA TYR A 205 20.21 4.75 -10.13
C TYR A 205 20.73 4.92 -11.57
N ASN A 206 20.41 3.96 -12.44
CA ASN A 206 20.83 3.96 -13.84
C ASN A 206 19.80 4.57 -14.80
N SER A 207 18.78 5.26 -14.29
CA SER A 207 17.71 5.87 -15.10
C SER A 207 17.74 7.38 -15.03
N LYS A 208 17.69 8.05 -16.17
CA LYS A 208 17.59 9.51 -16.24
C LYS A 208 16.22 10.01 -15.77
N VAL A 209 15.16 9.27 -16.13
CA VAL A 209 13.77 9.55 -15.74
C VAL A 209 13.12 8.28 -15.23
N ILE A 210 12.39 8.40 -14.12
CA ILE A 210 11.51 7.35 -13.59
C ILE A 210 10.07 7.76 -13.91
N LEU A 211 9.39 6.92 -14.67
CA LEU A 211 7.98 7.10 -15.00
C LEU A 211 7.13 6.46 -13.88
N ASP A 212 6.29 7.27 -13.25
CA ASP A 212 5.21 6.80 -12.38
C ASP A 212 3.84 7.13 -13.01
N ILE A 213 2.88 6.22 -12.83
CA ILE A 213 1.53 6.32 -13.39
C ILE A 213 0.54 6.05 -12.27
N ASN A 214 -0.18 7.10 -11.88
CA ASN A 214 -1.19 7.05 -10.85
C ASN A 214 -2.41 6.21 -11.27
N HIS A 215 -3.23 5.85 -10.29
CA HIS A 215 -4.51 5.21 -10.55
C HIS A 215 -5.44 6.20 -11.28
N PRO A 216 -6.25 5.76 -12.27
CA PRO A 216 -7.28 6.61 -12.85
C PRO A 216 -8.22 7.14 -11.76
N LYS A 217 -8.60 8.41 -11.88
CA LYS A 217 -9.63 9.03 -11.02
C LYS A 217 -11.02 8.54 -11.42
#